data_AF-A0A7S4I8Q5-F1
#
_entry.id   AF-A0A7S4I8Q5-F1
#
_cell.length_a   1.000
_cell.length_b   1.000
_cell.length_c   1.000
_cell.angle_alpha   90.00
_cell.angle_beta   90.00
_cell.angle_gamma   90.00
#
_symmetry.space_group_name_H-M   'P 1'
#
loop_
_entity.id
_entity.type
_entity.pdbx_description
1 polymer ?
#
loop_
_entity_poly.entity_id
_entity_poly.type
_entity_poly.pdbx_seq_one_letter_code
_entity_poly.pdbx_strand_id
1 'polypeptide(L)'
;MLDYDANPPPVVPIPVPEHDSIGTRANSGFASLSLSRQSAAEVDEEQVKRLRDQGFTSGLARSLSSTKAAFPLRIWVVDNSGSMQKDDGHRIVETRKKNDVKIVQCTRWDEIRECVDYHLQMSALLNAPTHFRLLNHPGAGVGTQQFGVAEGGPDAVQIEVQKATRIMNRARPGGVTPLTEHIREIHGIVDGLTPQLMSEGKRVAIVIATDGLPTDDQGTGGEHIKQQFIRSLRLLEGLPIWVVIRLCTDESDVVDFYNRLDEELELSMEVLDDFVGEAEEVHEENPWLNYCLPLHRLREMGFHDRIFDMMDERLLTKGELRDFCVLLFGLDKMDGVPDPNVDWSGFLKNVDSLLKQESFQWNPIKKKVMPWMDIKKLHKCYGDGSACAIM
;
A
#
# COMPACT_ATOMS: atom_id res chain seq x y z
N MET A 1 83.43 13.88 -4.82
CA MET A 1 83.01 15.25 -4.47
C MET A 1 82.11 15.73 -5.58
N LEU A 2 80.83 15.35 -5.53
CA LEU A 2 79.71 15.88 -6.32
C LEU A 2 78.45 15.41 -5.57
N ASP A 3 77.81 16.36 -4.89
CA ASP A 3 76.55 16.20 -4.17
C ASP A 3 75.39 15.97 -5.16
N TYR A 4 74.57 14.96 -4.88
CA TYR A 4 73.26 14.77 -5.51
C TYR A 4 72.18 14.95 -4.44
N ASP A 5 71.79 16.20 -4.20
CA ASP A 5 70.56 16.55 -3.51
C ASP A 5 69.79 17.51 -4.41
N ALA A 6 68.86 16.97 -5.19
CA ALA A 6 67.88 17.74 -5.94
C ALA A 6 66.49 17.27 -5.52
N ASN A 7 65.86 18.02 -4.62
CA ASN A 7 64.46 17.88 -4.28
C ASN A 7 63.59 18.03 -5.55
N PRO A 8 62.55 17.21 -5.74
CA PRO A 8 61.60 17.42 -6.81
C PRO A 8 60.82 18.73 -6.61
N PRO A 9 60.40 19.41 -7.70
CA PRO A 9 59.68 20.66 -7.60
C PRO A 9 58.30 20.47 -6.92
N PRO A 10 57.78 21.51 -6.25
CA PRO A 10 56.47 21.44 -5.61
C PRO A 10 55.37 21.21 -6.65
N VAL A 11 54.50 20.25 -6.36
CA VAL A 11 53.29 19.98 -7.15
C VAL A 11 52.38 21.20 -7.05
N VAL A 12 52.20 21.90 -8.17
CA VAL A 12 51.21 22.98 -8.28
C VAL A 12 49.82 22.34 -8.29
N PRO A 13 48.90 22.71 -7.38
CA PRO A 13 47.53 22.20 -7.42
C PRO A 13 46.87 22.57 -8.74
N ILE A 14 46.36 21.56 -9.44
CA ILE A 14 45.52 21.77 -10.63
C ILE A 14 44.25 22.47 -10.14
N PRO A 15 43.85 23.61 -10.72
CA PRO A 15 42.59 24.26 -10.37
C PRO A 15 41.44 23.30 -10.65
N VAL A 16 40.65 23.01 -9.62
CA VAL A 16 39.38 22.30 -9.76
C VAL A 16 38.51 23.15 -10.69
N PRO A 17 37.89 22.57 -11.74
CA PRO A 17 36.96 23.32 -12.58
C PRO A 17 35.87 23.89 -11.69
N GLU A 18 35.67 25.21 -11.74
CA GLU A 18 34.49 25.85 -11.18
C GLU A 18 33.28 25.17 -11.81
N HIS A 19 32.60 24.34 -11.02
CA HIS A 19 31.27 23.89 -11.36
C HIS A 19 30.41 25.14 -11.43
N ASP A 20 30.07 25.53 -12.66
CA ASP A 20 28.95 26.41 -12.94
C ASP A 20 27.79 25.93 -12.07
N SER A 21 27.41 26.77 -11.12
CA SER A 21 26.24 26.62 -10.27
C SER A 21 24.99 26.59 -11.16
N ILE A 22 24.70 25.40 -11.69
CA ILE A 22 23.37 25.01 -12.12
C ILE A 22 22.53 25.08 -10.86
N GLY A 23 21.74 26.14 -10.76
CA GLY A 23 20.87 26.41 -9.63
C GLY A 23 20.06 25.17 -9.30
N THR A 24 20.40 24.55 -8.18
CA THR A 24 19.56 23.56 -7.51
C THR A 24 18.29 24.28 -7.12
N ARG A 25 17.27 24.25 -7.99
CA ARG A 25 15.90 24.46 -7.57
C ARG A 25 15.57 23.27 -6.69
N ALA A 26 15.89 23.39 -5.40
CA ALA A 26 15.30 22.55 -4.37
C ALA A 26 13.78 22.57 -4.61
N ASN A 27 13.22 21.42 -4.94
CA ASN A 27 11.79 21.24 -5.13
C ASN A 27 11.10 21.69 -3.83
N SER A 28 10.48 22.88 -3.85
CA SER A 28 9.95 23.59 -2.69
C SER A 28 8.71 22.93 -2.06
N GLY A 29 8.38 21.70 -2.45
CA GLY A 29 7.23 20.96 -1.92
C GLY A 29 7.50 20.25 -0.58
N PHE A 30 8.75 19.87 -0.31
CA PHE A 30 9.07 18.97 0.81
C PHE A 30 9.63 19.63 2.07
N ALA A 31 10.08 20.89 1.99
CA ALA A 31 10.64 21.61 3.15
C ALA A 31 9.62 21.85 4.30
N SER A 32 8.38 21.39 4.16
CA SER A 32 7.25 21.63 5.07
C SER A 32 6.59 20.36 5.61
N LEU A 33 7.09 19.14 5.32
CA LEU A 33 6.53 17.92 5.91
C LEU A 33 6.90 17.85 7.40
N SER A 34 6.10 18.53 8.23
CA SER A 34 6.09 18.33 9.67
C SER A 34 5.17 17.16 9.98
N LEU A 35 5.66 16.17 10.74
CA LEU A 35 4.75 15.23 11.38
C LEU A 35 3.78 16.04 12.24
N SER A 36 2.48 15.98 11.91
CA SER A 36 1.49 16.73 12.64
C SER A 36 1.47 16.20 14.08
N ARG A 37 1.52 17.11 15.07
CA ARG A 37 1.43 16.76 16.50
C ARG A 37 0.04 16.30 16.92
N GLN A 38 -0.88 16.11 15.97
CA GLN A 38 -2.21 15.63 16.31
C GLN A 38 -2.05 14.19 16.82
N SER A 39 -2.39 13.96 18.09
CA SER A 39 -2.56 12.59 18.59
C SER A 39 -3.48 11.87 17.61
N ALA A 40 -3.13 10.67 17.19
CA ALA A 40 -3.99 9.87 16.33
C ALA A 40 -5.29 9.58 17.09
N ALA A 41 -6.26 10.48 16.93
CA ALA A 41 -7.59 10.29 17.47
C ALA A 41 -8.13 8.99 16.86
N GLU A 42 -8.71 8.16 17.72
CA GLU A 42 -9.39 6.94 17.33
C GLU A 42 -10.42 7.26 16.23
N VAL A 43 -10.66 6.26 15.38
CA VAL A 43 -11.71 6.36 14.36
C VAL A 43 -13.06 6.46 15.08
N ASP A 44 -13.73 7.59 14.92
CA ASP A 44 -15.01 7.87 15.57
C ASP A 44 -16.17 7.06 14.96
N GLU A 45 -17.32 7.03 15.63
CA GLU A 45 -18.48 6.24 15.19
C GLU A 45 -19.04 6.67 13.82
N GLU A 46 -18.92 7.95 13.44
CA GLU A 46 -19.37 8.41 12.13
C GLU A 46 -18.39 7.94 11.04
N GLN A 47 -17.08 7.98 11.31
CA GLN A 47 -16.07 7.40 10.43
C GLN A 47 -16.27 5.89 10.28
N VAL A 48 -16.48 5.16 11.38
CA VAL A 48 -16.78 3.71 11.36
C VAL A 48 -18.02 3.44 10.50
N LYS A 49 -19.10 4.21 10.67
CA LYS A 49 -20.31 4.07 9.87
C LYS A 49 -20.04 4.29 8.38
N ARG A 50 -19.30 5.34 8.01
CA ARG A 50 -18.93 5.63 6.62
C ARG A 50 -18.03 4.56 6.00
N LEU A 51 -17.18 3.91 6.79
CA LEU A 51 -16.38 2.76 6.36
C LEU A 51 -17.26 1.52 6.16
N ARG A 52 -18.22 1.28 7.05
CA ARG A 52 -19.19 0.18 6.88
C ARG A 52 -20.07 0.35 5.64
N ASP A 53 -20.44 1.58 5.31
CA ASP A 53 -21.15 1.90 4.06
C ASP A 53 -20.30 1.59 2.81
N GLN A 54 -18.97 1.58 2.95
CA GLN A 54 -18.02 1.14 1.92
C GLN A 54 -17.70 -0.36 1.98
N GLY A 55 -18.38 -1.11 2.84
CA GLY A 55 -18.25 -2.56 2.95
C GLY A 55 -17.28 -3.06 4.01
N PHE A 56 -16.58 -2.20 4.75
CA PHE A 56 -15.77 -2.64 5.88
C PHE A 56 -16.63 -3.33 6.93
N THR A 57 -16.10 -4.37 7.56
CA THR A 57 -16.70 -4.89 8.80
C THR A 57 -16.47 -3.90 9.94
N SER A 58 -17.24 -4.06 11.01
CA SER A 58 -17.08 -3.22 12.20
C SER A 58 -15.67 -3.33 12.82
N GLY A 59 -15.07 -4.52 12.82
CA GLY A 59 -13.72 -4.75 13.34
C GLY A 59 -12.64 -4.09 12.48
N LEU A 60 -12.68 -4.28 11.15
CA LEU A 60 -11.70 -3.68 10.24
C LEU A 60 -11.79 -2.15 10.25
N ALA A 61 -13.00 -1.59 10.32
CA ALA A 61 -13.17 -0.15 10.41
C ALA A 61 -12.50 0.43 11.66
N ARG A 62 -12.57 -0.27 12.80
CA ARG A 62 -11.93 0.14 14.06
C ARG A 62 -10.43 -0.11 14.05
N SER A 63 -9.96 -1.20 13.42
CA SER A 63 -8.53 -1.53 13.33
C SER A 63 -7.74 -0.44 12.59
N LEU A 64 -8.36 0.32 11.68
CA LEU A 64 -7.74 1.48 11.05
C LEU A 64 -7.23 2.54 12.05
N SER A 65 -7.77 2.59 13.27
CA SER A 65 -7.24 3.44 14.35
C SER A 65 -5.81 3.10 14.72
N SER A 66 -5.48 1.80 14.85
CA SER A 66 -4.11 1.37 15.19
C SER A 66 -3.13 1.73 14.08
N THR A 67 -3.57 1.64 12.82
CA THR A 67 -2.75 2.01 11.67
C THR A 67 -2.54 3.52 11.56
N LYS A 68 -3.53 4.33 11.88
CA LYS A 68 -3.35 5.79 11.98
C LYS A 68 -2.36 6.15 13.09
N ALA A 69 -2.38 5.44 14.21
CA ALA A 69 -1.46 5.67 15.32
C ALA A 69 -0.02 5.21 15.00
N ALA A 70 0.14 4.05 14.36
CA ALA A 70 1.43 3.49 13.99
C ALA A 70 2.07 4.22 12.80
N PHE A 71 1.26 4.69 11.85
CA PHE A 71 1.70 5.34 10.61
C PHE A 71 1.21 6.79 10.52
N PRO A 72 1.95 7.76 11.07
CA PRO A 72 1.57 9.17 11.04
C PRO A 72 1.69 9.82 9.66
N LEU A 73 2.37 9.17 8.72
CA LEU A 73 2.53 9.64 7.34
C LEU A 73 2.49 8.45 6.38
N ARG A 74 1.82 8.64 5.24
CA ARG A 74 1.85 7.77 4.07
C ARG A 74 2.44 8.52 2.88
N ILE A 75 3.29 7.87 2.10
CA ILE A 75 3.87 8.43 0.87
C ILE A 75 3.54 7.48 -0.29
N TRP A 76 2.76 7.95 -1.25
CA TRP A 76 2.39 7.21 -2.46
C TRP A 76 3.24 7.65 -3.65
N VAL A 77 4.04 6.74 -4.19
CA VAL A 77 4.65 6.86 -5.50
C VAL A 77 3.70 6.24 -6.52
N VAL A 78 3.18 7.07 -7.43
CA VAL A 78 2.18 6.67 -8.41
C VAL A 78 2.81 6.71 -9.79
N ASP A 79 2.87 5.55 -10.44
CA ASP A 79 3.37 5.41 -11.79
C ASP A 79 2.39 6.04 -12.80
N ASN A 80 2.88 7.05 -13.51
CA ASN A 80 2.23 7.65 -14.65
C ASN A 80 3.16 7.64 -15.87
N SER A 81 4.01 6.62 -16.00
CA SER A 81 4.89 6.39 -17.14
C SER A 81 4.09 5.98 -18.39
N GLY A 82 4.76 5.84 -19.54
CA GLY A 82 4.11 5.44 -20.79
C GLY A 82 3.53 4.03 -20.80
N SER A 83 4.11 3.08 -20.05
CA SER A 83 3.66 1.67 -19.98
C SER A 83 2.26 1.53 -19.41
N MET A 84 1.87 2.45 -18.52
CA MET A 84 0.54 2.52 -17.91
C MET A 84 -0.63 2.71 -18.91
N GLN A 85 -0.34 2.92 -20.21
CA GLN A 85 -1.34 2.95 -21.28
C GLN A 85 -1.83 1.57 -21.74
N LYS A 86 -1.17 0.48 -21.31
CA LYS A 86 -1.62 -0.89 -21.64
C LYS A 86 -3.04 -1.12 -21.12
N ASP A 87 -3.87 -1.77 -21.95
CA ASP A 87 -5.31 -2.01 -21.74
C ASP A 87 -5.56 -3.39 -21.15
N ASP A 88 -4.82 -3.75 -20.10
CA ASP A 88 -4.89 -5.02 -19.38
C ASP A 88 -5.23 -4.83 -17.90
N GLY A 89 -5.54 -3.61 -17.47
CA GLY A 89 -6.03 -3.34 -16.12
C GLY A 89 -7.51 -3.66 -15.93
N HIS A 90 -7.93 -3.71 -14.67
CA HIS A 90 -9.25 -4.14 -14.24
C HIS A 90 -9.89 -3.14 -13.27
N ARG A 91 -11.09 -2.65 -13.60
CA ARG A 91 -11.87 -1.80 -12.69
C ARG A 91 -13.21 -2.41 -12.30
N ILE A 92 -13.66 -2.04 -11.11
CA ILE A 92 -14.90 -2.55 -10.51
C ILE A 92 -16.01 -1.52 -10.76
N VAL A 93 -17.00 -1.88 -11.58
CA VAL A 93 -18.11 -1.00 -11.96
C VAL A 93 -19.41 -1.51 -11.36
N GLU A 94 -20.07 -0.68 -10.56
CA GLU A 94 -21.43 -0.95 -10.08
C GLU A 94 -22.41 -0.99 -11.26
N THR A 95 -23.32 -1.96 -11.27
CA THR A 95 -24.40 -2.01 -12.27
C THR A 95 -25.66 -1.31 -11.76
N ARG A 96 -26.66 -1.18 -12.63
CA ARG A 96 -27.98 -0.62 -12.26
C ARG A 96 -28.70 -1.44 -11.18
N LYS A 97 -28.27 -2.68 -10.92
CA LYS A 97 -28.82 -3.52 -9.85
C LYS A 97 -27.96 -3.33 -8.60
N LYS A 98 -28.62 -2.97 -7.50
CA LYS A 98 -27.99 -2.93 -6.18
C LYS A 98 -27.35 -4.30 -5.89
N ASN A 99 -26.07 -4.33 -5.52
CA ASN A 99 -25.26 -5.53 -5.25
C ASN A 99 -24.86 -6.35 -6.49
N ASP A 100 -24.89 -5.77 -7.68
CA ASP A 100 -24.33 -6.38 -8.89
C ASP A 100 -23.17 -5.52 -9.38
N VAL A 101 -22.04 -6.16 -9.59
CA VAL A 101 -20.76 -5.51 -9.87
C VAL A 101 -20.15 -6.21 -11.07
N LYS A 102 -19.53 -5.43 -11.96
CA LYS A 102 -18.81 -5.96 -13.12
C LYS A 102 -17.37 -5.51 -13.08
N ILE A 103 -16.48 -6.46 -13.31
CA ILE A 103 -15.09 -6.15 -13.62
C ILE A 103 -15.04 -5.79 -15.11
N VAL A 104 -14.50 -4.62 -15.42
CA VAL A 104 -14.38 -4.10 -16.78
C VAL A 104 -12.90 -3.86 -17.07
N GLN A 105 -12.44 -4.38 -18.21
CA GLN A 105 -11.09 -4.13 -18.71
C GLN A 105 -10.90 -2.62 -18.99
N CYS A 106 -9.75 -2.10 -18.61
CA CYS A 106 -9.37 -0.72 -18.81
C CYS A 106 -7.85 -0.59 -18.85
N THR A 107 -7.36 0.64 -19.01
CA THR A 107 -5.91 0.87 -18.91
C THR A 107 -5.41 0.72 -17.48
N ARG A 108 -4.17 0.28 -17.30
CA ARG A 108 -3.49 0.28 -15.99
C ARG A 108 -3.56 1.65 -15.32
N TRP A 109 -3.47 2.72 -16.12
CA TRP A 109 -3.65 4.10 -15.63
C TRP A 109 -5.06 4.37 -15.09
N ASP A 110 -6.11 3.92 -15.78
CA ASP A 110 -7.48 4.14 -15.33
C ASP A 110 -7.76 3.40 -14.01
N GLU A 111 -7.23 2.18 -13.87
CA GLU A 111 -7.29 1.40 -12.65
C GLU A 111 -6.57 2.09 -11.48
N ILE A 112 -5.29 2.46 -11.65
CA ILE A 112 -4.54 3.10 -10.56
C ILE A 112 -5.12 4.47 -10.21
N ARG A 113 -5.68 5.20 -11.17
CA ARG A 113 -6.36 6.47 -10.91
C ARG A 113 -7.56 6.27 -10.00
N GLU A 114 -8.36 5.22 -10.22
CA GLU A 114 -9.50 4.88 -9.37
C GLU A 114 -9.05 4.45 -7.96
N CYS A 115 -7.98 3.64 -7.86
CA CYS A 115 -7.33 3.30 -6.60
C CYS A 115 -6.87 4.55 -5.83
N VAL A 116 -6.11 5.44 -6.48
CA VAL A 116 -5.63 6.66 -5.86
C VAL A 116 -6.79 7.56 -5.43
N ASP A 117 -7.83 7.74 -6.25
CA ASP A 117 -8.99 8.56 -5.86
C ASP A 117 -9.69 7.99 -4.63
N TYR A 118 -9.82 6.66 -4.53
CA TYR A 118 -10.29 6.00 -3.32
C TYR A 118 -9.43 6.34 -2.10
N HIS A 119 -8.10 6.25 -2.22
CA HIS A 119 -7.16 6.57 -1.13
C HIS A 119 -7.11 8.05 -0.77
N LEU A 120 -7.41 8.97 -1.70
CA LEU A 120 -7.62 10.39 -1.40
C LEU A 120 -8.83 10.56 -0.46
N GLN A 121 -9.96 9.93 -0.80
CA GLN A 121 -11.18 10.00 0.03
C GLN A 121 -10.98 9.31 1.38
N MET A 122 -10.31 8.16 1.40
CA MET A 122 -10.06 7.39 2.62
C MET A 122 -9.11 8.13 3.56
N SER A 123 -8.02 8.72 3.03
CA SER A 123 -7.08 9.54 3.81
C SER A 123 -7.79 10.75 4.43
N ALA A 124 -8.65 11.43 3.67
CA ALA A 124 -9.47 12.52 4.18
C ALA A 124 -10.46 12.08 5.24
N LEU A 125 -11.16 10.95 5.01
CA LEU A 125 -12.11 10.38 5.95
C LEU A 125 -11.44 10.09 7.30
N LEU A 126 -10.26 9.49 7.29
CA LEU A 126 -9.53 9.07 8.49
C LEU A 126 -8.73 10.20 9.15
N ASN A 127 -8.60 11.35 8.49
CA ASN A 127 -7.62 12.38 8.81
C ASN A 127 -6.21 11.77 8.91
N ALA A 128 -5.84 10.96 7.92
CA ALA A 128 -4.56 10.29 7.83
C ALA A 128 -3.69 11.04 6.80
N PRO A 129 -2.63 11.75 7.21
CA PRO A 129 -1.77 12.48 6.30
C PRO A 129 -1.17 11.56 5.24
N THR A 130 -1.45 11.87 3.98
CA THR A 130 -0.99 11.08 2.83
C THR A 130 -0.48 12.01 1.74
N HIS A 131 0.78 11.83 1.38
CA HIS A 131 1.45 12.57 0.32
C HIS A 131 1.57 11.71 -0.94
N PHE A 132 1.09 12.22 -2.07
CA PHE A 132 1.15 11.54 -3.36
C PHE A 132 2.20 12.21 -4.25
N ARG A 133 2.94 11.40 -5.00
CA ARG A 133 3.91 11.84 -5.99
C ARG A 133 3.81 11.01 -7.27
N LEU A 134 3.57 11.69 -8.39
CA LEU A 134 3.61 11.09 -9.71
C LEU A 134 5.07 10.87 -10.13
N LEU A 135 5.39 9.75 -10.79
CA LEU A 135 6.73 9.48 -11.32
C LEU A 135 7.21 10.57 -12.29
N ASN A 136 6.34 11.02 -13.17
CA ASN A 136 6.61 12.04 -14.18
C ASN A 136 5.77 13.28 -13.89
N HIS A 137 6.32 14.47 -14.17
CA HIS A 137 5.57 15.71 -14.01
C HIS A 137 4.30 15.68 -14.89
N PRO A 138 3.10 15.95 -14.36
CA PRO A 138 1.84 15.82 -15.11
C PRO A 138 1.60 16.92 -16.16
N GLY A 139 2.61 17.72 -16.48
CA GLY A 139 2.52 18.94 -17.28
C GLY A 139 2.13 20.21 -16.50
N ALA A 140 2.68 21.35 -16.91
CA ALA A 140 2.52 22.65 -16.22
C ALA A 140 1.05 23.12 -16.10
N GLY A 141 0.18 22.71 -17.03
CA GLY A 141 -1.24 23.06 -17.02
C GLY A 141 -2.13 22.18 -16.14
N VAL A 142 -1.59 21.09 -15.58
CA VAL A 142 -2.35 20.10 -14.81
C VAL A 142 -2.26 20.37 -13.30
N GLY A 143 -1.04 20.46 -12.78
CA GLY A 143 -0.76 20.70 -11.38
C GLY A 143 0.68 20.32 -11.01
N THR A 144 0.96 20.25 -9.71
CA THR A 144 2.26 19.85 -9.18
C THR A 144 2.44 18.33 -9.30
N GLN A 145 3.69 17.88 -9.46
CA GLN A 145 4.03 16.45 -9.44
C GLN A 145 3.70 15.78 -8.10
N GLN A 146 3.65 16.59 -7.04
CA GLN A 146 3.43 16.15 -5.67
C GLN A 146 2.27 16.92 -5.03
N PHE A 147 1.47 16.25 -4.21
CA PHE A 147 0.30 16.82 -3.55
C PHE A 147 -0.12 15.95 -2.35
N GLY A 148 -0.60 16.57 -1.28
CA GLY A 148 -1.03 15.87 -0.08
C GLY A 148 -2.52 16.01 0.23
N VAL A 149 -3.02 15.12 1.09
CA VAL A 149 -4.35 15.13 1.69
C VAL A 149 -4.23 14.90 3.19
N ALA A 150 -5.08 15.60 3.95
CA ALA A 150 -5.11 15.61 5.41
C ALA A 150 -3.83 16.17 6.05
N GLU A 151 -3.17 17.11 5.38
CA GLU A 151 -1.94 17.77 5.85
C GLU A 151 -2.23 19.12 6.51
N GLY A 152 -3.13 19.91 5.93
CA GLY A 152 -3.52 21.25 6.40
C GLY A 152 -4.58 21.27 7.50
N GLY A 153 -4.98 20.10 8.01
CA GLY A 153 -6.02 19.95 9.04
C GLY A 153 -7.46 19.94 8.50
N PRO A 154 -8.47 19.89 9.39
CA PRO A 154 -9.87 19.63 9.02
C PRO A 154 -10.48 20.64 8.04
N ASP A 155 -10.08 21.91 8.11
CA ASP A 155 -10.63 22.97 7.24
C ASP A 155 -10.06 22.92 5.81
N ALA A 156 -8.86 22.34 5.63
CA ALA A 156 -8.19 22.24 4.35
C ALA A 156 -8.49 20.93 3.60
N VAL A 157 -8.86 19.87 4.32
CA VAL A 157 -8.92 18.49 3.79
C VAL A 157 -9.80 18.36 2.54
N GLN A 158 -10.95 19.04 2.48
CA GLN A 158 -11.84 18.96 1.33
C GLN A 158 -11.27 19.70 0.10
N ILE A 159 -10.54 20.79 0.32
CA ILE A 159 -9.86 21.54 -0.75
C ILE A 159 -8.68 20.72 -1.27
N GLU A 160 -7.93 20.07 -0.39
CA GLU A 160 -6.83 19.16 -0.72
C GLU A 160 -7.31 18.00 -1.59
N VAL A 161 -8.38 17.31 -1.18
CA VAL A 161 -9.02 16.24 -1.97
C VAL A 161 -9.43 16.74 -3.35
N GLN A 162 -10.14 17.87 -3.43
CA GLN A 162 -10.58 18.42 -4.72
C GLN A 162 -9.40 18.78 -5.64
N LYS A 163 -8.31 19.30 -5.07
CA LYS A 163 -7.09 19.61 -5.82
C LYS A 163 -6.42 18.33 -6.32
N ALA A 164 -6.26 17.33 -5.45
CA ALA A 164 -5.64 16.05 -5.78
C ALA A 164 -6.44 15.28 -6.84
N THR A 165 -7.76 15.13 -6.66
CA THR A 165 -8.66 14.52 -7.65
C THR A 165 -8.58 15.25 -9.01
N ARG A 166 -8.48 16.59 -9.02
CA ARG A 166 -8.30 17.35 -10.27
C ARG A 166 -6.97 17.03 -10.96
N ILE A 167 -5.88 16.90 -10.20
CA ILE A 167 -4.57 16.52 -10.74
C ILE A 167 -4.66 15.12 -11.36
N MET A 168 -5.16 14.14 -10.61
CA MET A 168 -5.29 12.75 -11.07
C MET A 168 -6.18 12.61 -12.32
N ASN A 169 -7.29 13.34 -12.39
CA ASN A 169 -8.18 13.31 -13.55
C ASN A 169 -7.59 13.94 -14.83
N ARG A 170 -6.67 14.88 -14.67
CA ARG A 170 -6.06 15.62 -15.79
C ARG A 170 -4.68 15.10 -16.18
N ALA A 171 -3.98 14.43 -15.26
CA ALA A 171 -2.73 13.74 -15.55
C ALA A 171 -2.96 12.66 -16.61
N ARG A 172 -1.90 12.38 -17.37
CA ARG A 172 -1.89 11.36 -18.43
C ARG A 172 -0.62 10.53 -18.29
N PRO A 173 -0.69 9.22 -18.58
CA PRO A 173 0.47 8.35 -18.59
C PRO A 173 1.42 8.75 -19.72
N GLY A 174 2.71 8.87 -19.40
CA GLY A 174 3.79 9.23 -20.33
C GLY A 174 5.12 9.41 -19.61
N GLY A 175 6.22 9.43 -20.36
CA GLY A 175 7.57 9.51 -19.78
C GLY A 175 8.09 8.15 -19.34
N VAL A 176 9.02 8.16 -18.39
CA VAL A 176 9.87 7.02 -17.99
C VAL A 176 9.48 6.53 -16.58
N THR A 177 10.21 5.57 -16.03
CA THR A 177 9.94 4.95 -14.72
C THR A 177 11.12 5.21 -13.76
N PRO A 178 11.34 6.46 -13.33
CA PRO A 178 12.53 6.89 -12.57
C PRO A 178 12.42 6.52 -11.07
N LEU A 179 12.04 5.29 -10.75
CA LEU A 179 11.81 4.84 -9.37
C LEU A 179 13.04 5.09 -8.48
N THR A 180 14.25 4.85 -9.00
CA THR A 180 15.52 5.02 -8.28
C THR A 180 15.69 6.43 -7.68
N GLU A 181 15.33 7.48 -8.42
CA GLU A 181 15.42 8.86 -7.95
C GLU A 181 14.37 9.14 -6.88
N HIS A 182 13.14 8.68 -7.11
CA HIS A 182 12.04 8.83 -6.17
C HIS A 182 12.35 8.21 -4.81
N ILE A 183 12.94 7.01 -4.78
CA ILE A 183 13.35 6.34 -3.54
C ILE A 183 14.44 7.13 -2.80
N ARG A 184 15.44 7.69 -3.51
CA ARG A 184 16.50 8.48 -2.87
C ARG A 184 15.96 9.75 -2.22
N GLU A 185 14.99 10.41 -2.85
CA GLU A 185 14.34 11.56 -2.26
C GLU A 185 13.50 11.18 -1.03
N ILE A 186 12.74 10.08 -1.10
CA ILE A 186 11.95 9.59 0.04
C ILE A 186 12.86 9.22 1.20
N HIS A 187 13.98 8.53 0.93
CA HIS A 187 15.01 8.25 1.92
C HIS A 187 15.44 9.53 2.65
N GLY A 188 15.79 10.60 1.93
CA GLY A 188 16.20 11.86 2.55
C GLY A 188 15.12 12.50 3.44
N ILE A 189 13.84 12.35 3.08
CA ILE A 189 12.71 12.82 3.89
C ILE A 189 12.58 11.98 5.17
N VAL A 190 12.55 10.66 5.05
CA VAL A 190 12.32 9.75 6.17
C VAL A 190 13.51 9.75 7.14
N ASP A 191 14.74 9.81 6.63
CA ASP A 191 15.95 9.94 7.44
C ASP A 191 15.86 11.18 8.35
N GLY A 192 15.42 12.32 7.81
CA GLY A 192 15.16 13.54 8.57
C GLY A 192 14.08 13.41 9.66
N LEU A 193 13.11 12.50 9.50
CA LEU A 193 12.05 12.22 10.47
C LEU A 193 12.41 11.12 11.48
N THR A 194 13.49 10.37 11.22
CA THR A 194 13.83 9.13 11.95
C THR A 194 13.96 9.32 13.47
N PRO A 195 14.65 10.36 14.00
CA PRO A 195 14.74 10.55 15.44
C PRO A 195 13.37 10.67 16.12
N GLN A 196 12.43 11.37 15.49
CA GLN A 196 11.08 11.53 16.02
C GLN A 196 10.30 10.21 15.94
N LEU A 197 10.29 9.57 14.76
CA LEU A 197 9.57 8.32 14.51
C LEU A 197 10.00 7.21 15.48
N MET A 198 11.31 7.03 15.67
CA MET A 198 11.84 6.04 16.61
C MET A 198 11.47 6.36 18.07
N SER A 199 11.52 7.63 18.49
CA SER A 199 11.15 8.03 19.85
C SER A 199 9.66 7.79 20.16
N GLU A 200 8.81 7.84 19.13
CA GLU A 200 7.36 7.64 19.24
C GLU A 200 6.94 6.18 18.92
N GLY A 201 7.87 5.31 18.51
CA GLY A 201 7.55 3.94 18.08
C GLY A 201 6.69 3.88 16.81
N LYS A 202 6.82 4.88 15.93
CA LYS A 202 6.01 5.04 14.71
C LYS A 202 6.82 4.78 13.46
N ARG A 203 6.13 4.54 12.34
CA ARG A 203 6.72 4.24 11.03
C ARG A 203 6.09 5.05 9.90
N VAL A 204 6.77 5.27 8.80
CA VAL A 204 6.17 5.84 7.57
C VAL A 204 5.75 4.70 6.64
N ALA A 205 4.53 4.73 6.14
CA ALA A 205 4.11 3.81 5.08
C ALA A 205 4.49 4.39 3.71
N ILE A 206 5.20 3.64 2.88
CA ILE A 206 5.60 4.03 1.52
C ILE A 206 4.93 3.07 0.55
N VAL A 207 3.98 3.56 -0.23
CA VAL A 207 3.28 2.77 -1.24
C VAL A 207 3.87 3.10 -2.61
N ILE A 208 4.38 2.10 -3.31
CA ILE A 208 4.95 2.23 -4.65
C ILE A 208 4.02 1.49 -5.60
N ALA A 209 3.15 2.23 -6.28
CA ALA A 209 2.26 1.69 -7.28
C ALA A 209 2.89 1.81 -8.67
N THR A 210 3.27 0.68 -9.28
CA THR A 210 4.01 0.65 -10.55
C THR A 210 3.66 -0.56 -11.41
N ASP A 211 3.74 -0.41 -12.73
CA ASP A 211 3.48 -1.49 -13.69
C ASP A 211 4.75 -2.07 -14.33
N GLY A 212 5.92 -1.66 -13.84
CA GLY A 212 7.15 -1.95 -14.56
C GLY A 212 8.41 -1.90 -13.73
N LEU A 213 9.49 -2.26 -14.42
CA LEU A 213 10.84 -2.22 -13.91
C LEU A 213 11.40 -0.79 -13.99
N PRO A 214 12.35 -0.44 -13.11
CA PRO A 214 12.97 0.89 -13.11
C PRO A 214 13.69 1.16 -14.44
N THR A 215 13.59 2.40 -14.92
CA THR A 215 14.31 2.91 -16.10
C THR A 215 15.09 4.17 -15.76
N ASP A 216 16.10 4.49 -16.57
CA ASP A 216 16.81 5.77 -16.48
C ASP A 216 16.01 6.94 -17.07
N ASP A 217 16.62 8.13 -17.09
CA ASP A 217 16.03 9.37 -17.63
C ASP A 217 15.75 9.31 -19.13
N GLN A 218 16.36 8.36 -19.84
CA GLN A 218 16.14 8.08 -21.26
C GLN A 218 15.14 6.95 -21.50
N GLY A 219 14.58 6.35 -20.43
CA GLY A 219 13.65 5.22 -20.53
C GLY A 219 14.34 3.89 -20.80
N THR A 220 15.65 3.81 -20.63
CA THR A 220 16.42 2.58 -20.80
C THR A 220 16.40 1.79 -19.49
N GLY A 221 15.93 0.54 -19.57
CA GLY A 221 15.99 -0.42 -18.47
C GLY A 221 17.24 -1.30 -18.53
N GLY A 222 17.22 -2.37 -17.73
CA GLY A 222 18.26 -3.40 -17.76
C GLY A 222 18.86 -3.67 -16.38
N GLU A 223 19.72 -4.69 -16.32
CA GLU A 223 20.23 -5.20 -15.04
C GLU A 223 20.95 -4.12 -14.22
N HIS A 224 21.72 -3.25 -14.88
CA HIS A 224 22.39 -2.16 -14.19
C HIS A 224 21.40 -1.21 -13.48
N ILE A 225 20.28 -0.86 -14.12
CA ILE A 225 19.26 0.04 -13.56
C ILE A 225 18.48 -0.67 -12.45
N LYS A 226 18.14 -1.96 -12.62
CA LYS A 226 17.56 -2.79 -11.56
C LYS A 226 18.44 -2.82 -10.32
N GLN A 227 19.74 -3.05 -10.49
CA GLN A 227 20.70 -3.05 -9.39
C GLN A 227 20.84 -1.67 -8.72
N GLN A 228 20.75 -0.57 -9.48
CA GLN A 228 20.72 0.76 -8.89
C GLN A 228 19.44 1.00 -8.05
N PHE A 229 18.30 0.51 -8.52
CA PHE A 229 17.04 0.59 -7.79
C PHE A 229 17.09 -0.24 -6.50
N ILE A 230 17.55 -1.50 -6.56
CA ILE A 230 17.76 -2.35 -5.37
C ILE A 230 18.68 -1.65 -4.37
N ARG A 231 19.79 -1.06 -4.83
CA ARG A 231 20.69 -0.27 -3.95
C ARG A 231 19.99 0.93 -3.32
N SER A 232 19.08 1.60 -4.04
CA SER A 232 18.28 2.68 -3.46
C SER A 232 17.28 2.17 -2.43
N LEU A 233 16.64 1.01 -2.65
CA LEU A 233 15.79 0.37 -1.64
C LEU A 233 16.58 -0.01 -0.39
N ARG A 234 17.82 -0.51 -0.53
CA ARG A 234 18.72 -0.78 0.62
C ARG A 234 18.98 0.43 1.49
N LEU A 235 18.92 1.66 0.95
CA LEU A 235 19.05 2.87 1.76
C LEU A 235 17.91 3.00 2.79
N LEU A 236 16.77 2.38 2.53
CA LEU A 236 15.62 2.40 3.43
C LEU A 236 15.74 1.35 4.57
N GLU A 237 16.69 0.43 4.50
CA GLU A 237 16.90 -0.57 5.55
C GLU A 237 17.27 0.10 6.88
N GLY A 238 16.67 -0.38 7.97
CA GLY A 238 16.85 0.18 9.31
C GLY A 238 16.09 1.50 9.58
N LEU A 239 15.49 2.12 8.56
CA LEU A 239 14.58 3.25 8.78
C LEU A 239 13.23 2.76 9.32
N PRO A 240 12.53 3.58 10.13
CA PRO A 240 11.22 3.22 10.67
C PRO A 240 10.15 3.35 9.58
N ILE A 241 10.05 2.35 8.69
CA ILE A 241 9.12 2.35 7.57
C ILE A 241 8.39 1.02 7.38
N TRP A 242 7.39 1.06 6.52
CA TRP A 242 6.73 -0.10 5.92
C TRP A 242 6.54 0.19 4.42
N VAL A 243 7.04 -0.68 3.55
CA VAL A 243 6.92 -0.49 2.09
C VAL A 243 5.84 -1.40 1.53
N VAL A 244 4.95 -0.87 0.71
CA VAL A 244 3.97 -1.66 -0.06
C VAL A 244 4.29 -1.47 -1.54
N ILE A 245 4.66 -2.52 -2.24
CA ILE A 245 4.77 -2.52 -3.70
C ILE A 245 3.42 -2.95 -4.25
N ARG A 246 2.66 -2.04 -4.83
CA ARG A 246 1.39 -2.34 -5.50
C ARG A 246 1.65 -2.52 -6.99
N LEU A 247 1.60 -3.74 -7.47
CA LEU A 247 1.79 -4.05 -8.88
C LEU A 247 0.56 -3.68 -9.69
N CYS A 248 0.80 -3.07 -10.84
CA CYS A 248 -0.23 -2.68 -11.80
C CYS A 248 -0.09 -3.49 -13.09
N THR A 249 0.43 -4.71 -13.01
CA THR A 249 0.80 -5.53 -14.18
C THR A 249 0.73 -7.02 -13.89
N ASP A 250 0.27 -7.78 -14.89
CA ASP A 250 0.32 -9.25 -14.89
C ASP A 250 1.62 -9.78 -15.55
N GLU A 251 2.61 -8.92 -15.80
CA GLU A 251 3.87 -9.32 -16.42
C GLU A 251 4.73 -10.12 -15.45
N SER A 252 4.78 -11.44 -15.66
CA SER A 252 5.47 -12.39 -14.79
C SER A 252 6.92 -12.01 -14.44
N ASP A 253 7.68 -11.42 -15.36
CA ASP A 253 9.07 -11.02 -15.09
C ASP A 253 9.18 -9.78 -14.18
N VAL A 254 8.15 -8.94 -14.15
CA VAL A 254 8.01 -7.81 -13.21
C VAL A 254 7.59 -8.35 -11.85
N VAL A 255 6.57 -9.20 -11.79
CA VAL A 255 6.09 -9.85 -10.56
C VAL A 255 7.24 -10.63 -9.89
N ASP A 256 7.92 -11.50 -10.64
CA ASP A 256 9.08 -12.27 -10.18
C ASP A 256 10.24 -11.37 -9.69
N PHE A 257 10.40 -10.19 -10.27
CA PHE A 257 11.42 -9.25 -9.82
C PHE A 257 11.10 -8.70 -8.43
N TYR A 258 9.87 -8.23 -8.21
CA TYR A 258 9.48 -7.65 -6.93
C TYR A 258 9.35 -8.72 -5.83
N ASN A 259 8.82 -9.90 -6.13
CA ASN A 259 8.70 -10.99 -5.14
C ASN A 259 10.06 -11.51 -4.64
N ARG A 260 11.12 -11.39 -5.44
CA ARG A 260 12.49 -11.75 -5.01
C ARG A 260 13.17 -10.68 -4.16
N LEU A 261 12.60 -9.49 -4.03
CA LEU A 261 13.23 -8.41 -3.25
C LEU A 261 13.34 -8.77 -1.77
N ASP A 262 12.37 -9.51 -1.22
CA ASP A 262 12.42 -9.98 0.17
C ASP A 262 13.59 -10.94 0.43
N GLU A 263 14.07 -11.67 -0.58
CA GLU A 263 15.26 -12.52 -0.44
C GLU A 263 16.57 -11.70 -0.46
N GLU A 264 16.55 -10.52 -1.06
CA GLU A 264 17.73 -9.67 -1.27
C GLU A 264 17.88 -8.52 -0.28
N LEU A 265 16.81 -8.18 0.45
CA LEU A 265 16.69 -6.99 1.28
C LEU A 265 16.19 -7.34 2.68
N GLU A 266 16.77 -6.73 3.71
CA GLU A 266 16.25 -6.81 5.09
C GLU A 266 15.22 -5.69 5.34
N LEU A 267 14.35 -5.45 4.36
CA LEU A 267 13.39 -4.35 4.36
C LEU A 267 12.02 -4.85 4.80
N SER A 268 11.33 -4.10 5.67
CA SER A 268 9.92 -4.38 5.98
C SER A 268 9.05 -3.98 4.78
N MET A 269 8.74 -4.92 3.91
CA MET A 269 7.90 -4.70 2.74
C MET A 269 6.84 -5.78 2.53
N GLU A 270 5.91 -5.47 1.63
CA GLU A 270 4.86 -6.34 1.12
C GLU A 270 4.69 -6.06 -0.37
N VAL A 271 4.53 -7.11 -1.17
CA VAL A 271 4.19 -7.01 -2.59
C VAL A 271 2.72 -7.42 -2.75
N LEU A 272 1.93 -6.56 -3.37
CA LEU A 272 0.51 -6.76 -3.62
C LEU A 272 0.25 -6.75 -5.12
N ASP A 273 -0.47 -7.75 -5.61
CA ASP A 273 -0.96 -7.75 -6.99
C ASP A 273 -2.23 -6.90 -7.14
N ASP A 274 -2.86 -6.90 -8.31
CA ASP A 274 -4.20 -6.33 -8.47
C ASP A 274 -5.23 -7.05 -7.57
N PHE A 275 -6.39 -6.42 -7.32
CA PHE A 275 -7.39 -6.96 -6.41
C PHE A 275 -7.87 -8.38 -6.77
N VAL A 276 -7.89 -8.72 -8.07
CA VAL A 276 -8.38 -10.01 -8.55
C VAL A 276 -7.28 -11.06 -8.43
N GLY A 277 -6.05 -10.75 -8.89
CA GLY A 277 -4.89 -11.63 -8.79
C GLY A 277 -4.61 -12.01 -7.33
N GLU A 278 -4.56 -11.01 -6.46
CA GLU A 278 -4.39 -11.20 -5.02
C GLU A 278 -5.49 -12.10 -4.43
N ALA A 279 -6.74 -11.93 -4.87
CA ALA A 279 -7.83 -12.78 -4.39
C ALA A 279 -7.71 -14.23 -4.87
N GLU A 280 -7.07 -14.47 -6.03
CA GLU A 280 -6.83 -15.80 -6.57
C GLU A 280 -5.82 -16.53 -5.69
N GLU A 281 -4.69 -15.90 -5.36
CA GLU A 281 -3.67 -16.46 -4.46
C GLU A 281 -4.25 -16.81 -3.09
N VAL A 282 -4.98 -15.86 -2.46
CA VAL A 282 -5.66 -16.10 -1.19
C VAL A 282 -6.70 -17.23 -1.30
N HIS A 283 -7.35 -17.40 -2.45
CA HIS A 283 -8.33 -18.47 -2.64
C HIS A 283 -7.70 -19.85 -2.75
N GLU A 284 -6.50 -19.94 -3.31
CA GLU A 284 -5.76 -21.19 -3.43
C GLU A 284 -5.43 -21.75 -2.05
N GLU A 285 -4.92 -20.91 -1.16
CA GLU A 285 -4.50 -21.31 0.18
C GLU A 285 -5.62 -21.30 1.23
N ASN A 286 -6.51 -20.30 1.17
CA ASN A 286 -7.62 -20.12 2.10
C ASN A 286 -8.97 -20.06 1.35
N PRO A 287 -9.43 -21.17 0.74
CA PRO A 287 -10.63 -21.18 -0.14
C PRO A 287 -11.95 -20.87 0.57
N TRP A 288 -11.93 -20.84 1.90
CA TRP A 288 -13.03 -20.45 2.79
C TRP A 288 -13.16 -18.93 2.92
N LEU A 289 -12.10 -18.17 2.65
CA LEU A 289 -12.07 -16.71 2.75
C LEU A 289 -12.60 -16.09 1.45
N ASN A 290 -13.47 -15.09 1.61
CA ASN A 290 -13.78 -14.14 0.56
C ASN A 290 -12.81 -12.95 0.70
N TYR A 291 -11.79 -12.86 -0.16
CA TYR A 291 -10.91 -11.70 -0.21
C TYR A 291 -11.68 -10.51 -0.77
N CYS A 292 -12.12 -9.62 0.13
CA CYS A 292 -13.02 -8.51 -0.21
C CYS A 292 -12.23 -7.23 -0.46
N LEU A 293 -12.77 -6.34 -1.30
CA LEU A 293 -12.12 -5.06 -1.63
C LEU A 293 -11.69 -4.22 -0.41
N PRO A 294 -12.47 -4.12 0.68
CA PRO A 294 -12.02 -3.38 1.87
C PRO A 294 -10.72 -3.92 2.50
N LEU A 295 -10.48 -5.23 2.43
CA LEU A 295 -9.25 -5.86 2.93
C LEU A 295 -8.05 -5.46 2.07
N HIS A 296 -8.21 -5.53 0.74
CA HIS A 296 -7.20 -5.10 -0.21
C HIS A 296 -6.86 -3.61 -0.05
N ARG A 297 -7.88 -2.74 0.03
CA ARG A 297 -7.68 -1.29 0.23
C ARG A 297 -6.97 -0.97 1.55
N LEU A 298 -7.22 -1.75 2.58
CA LEU A 298 -6.58 -1.58 3.88
C LEU A 298 -5.08 -1.93 3.80
N ARG A 299 -4.70 -3.03 3.13
CA ARG A 299 -3.30 -3.40 2.85
C ARG A 299 -2.59 -2.36 1.98
N GLU A 300 -3.22 -1.91 0.88
CA GLU A 300 -2.69 -0.82 0.05
C GLU A 300 -2.41 0.47 0.84
N MET A 301 -3.16 0.75 1.92
CA MET A 301 -2.97 1.93 2.76
C MET A 301 -1.75 1.80 3.71
N GLY A 302 -1.03 0.67 3.69
CA GLY A 302 0.06 0.32 4.58
C GLY A 302 -0.40 -0.22 5.94
N PHE A 303 -1.62 -0.75 6.03
CA PHE A 303 -2.00 -1.55 7.20
C PHE A 303 -1.26 -2.88 7.14
N HIS A 304 -0.53 -3.20 8.20
CA HIS A 304 0.19 -4.45 8.32
C HIS A 304 -0.25 -5.20 9.57
N ASP A 305 -0.57 -6.48 9.36
CA ASP A 305 -0.72 -7.50 10.39
C ASP A 305 -0.18 -8.80 9.80
N ARG A 306 0.59 -9.56 10.58
CA ARG A 306 1.23 -10.81 10.16
C ARG A 306 0.24 -11.80 9.52
N ILE A 307 -1.03 -11.76 9.92
CA ILE A 307 -2.05 -12.64 9.34
C ILE A 307 -2.25 -12.40 7.86
N PHE A 308 -2.01 -11.17 7.39
CA PHE A 308 -2.15 -10.82 5.99
C PHE A 308 -1.00 -11.37 5.16
N ASP A 309 0.21 -11.42 5.69
CA ASP A 309 1.35 -12.07 5.03
C ASP A 309 1.16 -13.60 4.91
N MET A 310 0.35 -14.21 5.78
CA MET A 310 0.19 -15.67 5.80
C MET A 310 -1.01 -16.17 4.99
N MET A 311 -1.90 -15.28 4.51
CA MET A 311 -3.19 -15.70 3.95
C MET A 311 -3.13 -16.19 2.49
N ASP A 312 -2.12 -15.73 1.76
CA ASP A 312 -1.75 -16.09 0.39
C ASP A 312 -0.59 -17.11 0.36
N GLU A 313 0.19 -17.23 1.44
CA GLU A 313 1.27 -18.21 1.55
C GLU A 313 0.81 -19.64 1.92
N ARG A 314 -0.19 -19.76 2.81
CA ARG A 314 -0.66 -21.05 3.32
C ARG A 314 -2.05 -20.99 3.96
N LEU A 315 -2.66 -22.16 4.13
CA LEU A 315 -3.80 -22.28 5.04
C LEU A 315 -3.42 -21.76 6.44
N LEU A 316 -4.24 -20.85 6.99
CA LEU A 316 -4.04 -20.34 8.34
C LEU A 316 -4.14 -21.49 9.36
N THR A 317 -3.50 -21.34 10.51
CA THR A 317 -3.74 -22.23 11.66
C THR A 317 -5.03 -21.83 12.36
N LYS A 318 -5.55 -22.69 13.25
CA LYS A 318 -6.74 -22.36 14.04
C LYS A 318 -6.55 -21.12 14.94
N GLY A 319 -5.35 -20.91 15.46
CA GLY A 319 -5.01 -19.71 16.23
C GLY A 319 -5.07 -18.46 15.35
N GLU A 320 -4.40 -18.50 14.21
CA GLU A 320 -4.38 -17.38 13.24
C GLU A 320 -5.77 -17.09 12.66
N LEU A 321 -6.58 -18.12 12.42
CA LEU A 321 -7.99 -17.96 12.04
C LEU A 321 -8.78 -17.20 13.11
N ARG A 322 -8.55 -17.50 14.39
CA ARG A 322 -9.19 -16.76 15.49
C ARG A 322 -8.74 -15.30 15.47
N ASP A 323 -7.46 -15.05 15.31
CA ASP A 323 -6.90 -13.70 15.28
C ASP A 323 -7.45 -12.92 14.05
N PHE A 324 -7.61 -13.60 12.91
CA PHE A 324 -8.25 -13.03 11.73
C PHE A 324 -9.72 -12.66 12.01
N CYS A 325 -10.46 -13.51 12.72
CA CYS A 325 -11.82 -13.18 13.15
C CYS A 325 -11.85 -11.99 14.14
N VAL A 326 -10.82 -11.80 14.98
CA VAL A 326 -10.69 -10.61 15.83
C VAL A 326 -10.51 -9.35 14.98
N LEU A 327 -9.69 -9.40 13.93
CA LEU A 327 -9.54 -8.28 12.98
C LEU A 327 -10.86 -7.97 12.27
N LEU A 328 -11.58 -9.00 11.81
CA LEU A 328 -12.85 -8.81 11.10
C LEU A 328 -13.98 -8.30 12.02
N PHE A 329 -14.19 -8.91 13.19
CA PHE A 329 -15.39 -8.64 13.98
C PHE A 329 -15.16 -7.65 15.13
N GLY A 330 -13.91 -7.48 15.57
CA GLY A 330 -13.55 -6.71 16.75
C GLY A 330 -13.33 -7.58 17.98
N LEU A 331 -12.42 -7.15 18.85
CA LEU A 331 -12.08 -7.87 20.09
C LEU A 331 -13.28 -8.02 21.03
N ASP A 332 -14.12 -6.99 21.10
CA ASP A 332 -15.36 -6.96 21.89
C ASP A 332 -16.35 -8.04 21.46
N LYS A 333 -16.50 -8.28 20.16
CA LYS A 333 -17.39 -9.31 19.63
C LYS A 333 -16.80 -10.72 19.71
N MET A 334 -15.48 -10.82 19.70
CA MET A 334 -14.76 -12.10 19.81
C MET A 334 -14.50 -12.52 21.26
N ASP A 335 -14.76 -11.64 22.23
CA ASP A 335 -14.72 -12.00 23.65
C ASP A 335 -15.75 -13.09 23.98
N GLY A 336 -15.35 -14.08 24.74
CA GLY A 336 -16.16 -15.26 25.05
C GLY A 336 -16.39 -16.25 23.90
N VAL A 337 -15.96 -15.95 22.66
CA VAL A 337 -15.98 -16.94 21.56
C VAL A 337 -15.01 -18.08 21.90
N PRO A 338 -15.41 -19.36 21.86
CA PRO A 338 -14.54 -20.48 22.24
C PRO A 338 -13.23 -20.55 21.43
N ASP A 339 -12.17 -21.08 22.02
CA ASP A 339 -10.93 -21.35 21.30
C ASP A 339 -11.16 -22.46 20.26
N PRO A 340 -10.87 -22.24 18.96
CA PRO A 340 -11.10 -23.24 17.91
C PRO A 340 -10.29 -24.53 18.08
N ASN A 341 -9.20 -24.53 18.86
CA ASN A 341 -8.43 -25.72 19.21
C ASN A 341 -9.10 -26.57 20.29
N VAL A 342 -9.96 -25.96 21.11
CA VAL A 342 -10.65 -26.63 22.24
C VAL A 342 -12.08 -27.01 21.86
N ASP A 343 -12.83 -26.07 21.25
CA ASP A 343 -14.22 -26.24 20.85
C ASP A 343 -14.47 -25.64 19.47
N TRP A 344 -14.18 -26.43 18.44
CA TRP A 344 -14.40 -26.04 17.04
C TRP A 344 -15.87 -25.78 16.72
N SER A 345 -16.79 -26.56 17.28
CA SER A 345 -18.23 -26.43 16.98
C SER A 345 -18.79 -25.14 17.58
N GLY A 346 -18.44 -24.84 18.84
CA GLY A 346 -18.78 -23.60 19.51
C GLY A 346 -18.17 -22.39 18.81
N PHE A 347 -16.89 -22.46 18.44
CA PHE A 347 -16.24 -21.41 17.63
C PHE A 347 -17.00 -21.15 16.33
N LEU A 348 -17.24 -22.19 15.52
CA LEU A 348 -17.89 -22.06 14.21
C LEU A 348 -19.30 -21.50 14.31
N LYS A 349 -20.08 -21.93 15.31
CA LYS A 349 -21.44 -21.41 15.56
C LYS A 349 -21.43 -19.92 15.88
N ASN A 350 -20.48 -19.46 16.70
CA ASN A 350 -20.36 -18.04 17.04
C ASN A 350 -19.89 -17.22 15.83
N VAL A 351 -18.89 -17.69 15.09
CA VAL A 351 -18.42 -17.02 13.86
C VAL A 351 -19.54 -16.90 12.82
N ASP A 352 -20.34 -17.95 12.59
CA ASP A 352 -21.51 -17.89 11.70
C ASP A 352 -22.55 -16.85 12.18
N SER A 353 -22.78 -16.76 13.49
CA SER A 353 -23.67 -15.76 14.09
C SER A 353 -23.15 -14.32 13.94
N LEU A 354 -21.84 -14.10 14.04
CA LEU A 354 -21.21 -12.80 13.83
C LEU A 354 -21.26 -12.40 12.35
N LEU A 355 -20.94 -13.34 11.47
CA LEU A 355 -20.93 -13.15 10.02
C LEU A 355 -22.29 -12.69 9.48
N LYS A 356 -23.39 -13.21 10.05
CA LYS A 356 -24.77 -12.81 9.71
C LYS A 356 -25.10 -11.35 10.02
N GLN A 357 -24.29 -10.66 10.82
CA GLN A 357 -24.46 -9.25 11.17
C GLN A 357 -23.67 -8.30 10.24
N GLU A 358 -22.74 -8.84 9.46
CA GLU A 358 -21.92 -8.07 8.54
C GLU A 358 -22.52 -8.05 7.12
N SER A 359 -22.19 -7.02 6.35
CA SER A 359 -22.65 -6.89 4.97
C SER A 359 -21.98 -7.91 4.07
N PHE A 360 -22.72 -8.39 3.07
CA PHE A 360 -22.13 -9.27 2.06
C PHE A 360 -21.26 -8.44 1.11
N GLN A 361 -20.21 -9.07 0.60
CA GLN A 361 -19.19 -8.44 -0.21
C GLN A 361 -19.06 -9.14 -1.56
N TRP A 362 -18.66 -8.40 -2.59
CA TRP A 362 -18.35 -8.98 -3.88
C TRP A 362 -17.17 -9.95 -3.76
N ASN A 363 -17.37 -11.20 -4.18
CA ASN A 363 -16.32 -12.19 -4.27
C ASN A 363 -15.76 -12.22 -5.70
N PRO A 364 -14.49 -11.85 -5.93
CA PRO A 364 -13.91 -11.78 -7.28
C PRO A 364 -13.82 -13.15 -7.96
N ILE A 365 -13.57 -14.21 -7.19
CA ILE A 365 -13.44 -15.59 -7.69
C ILE A 365 -14.77 -16.18 -8.17
N LYS A 366 -15.84 -15.97 -7.41
CA LYS A 366 -17.18 -16.50 -7.69
C LYS A 366 -18.05 -15.51 -8.47
N LYS A 367 -17.56 -14.28 -8.68
CA LYS A 367 -18.22 -13.20 -9.41
C LYS A 367 -19.66 -12.98 -8.93
N LYS A 368 -19.84 -12.93 -7.60
CA LYS A 368 -21.12 -12.67 -6.95
C LYS A 368 -20.92 -12.15 -5.53
N VAL A 369 -21.94 -11.48 -5.00
CA VAL A 369 -21.95 -11.02 -3.61
C VAL A 369 -22.16 -12.20 -2.66
N MET A 370 -21.26 -12.36 -1.68
CA MET A 370 -21.18 -13.46 -0.73
C MET A 370 -20.79 -12.96 0.67
N PRO A 371 -21.00 -13.75 1.72
CA PRO A 371 -20.42 -13.45 3.03
C PRO A 371 -18.88 -13.37 2.98
N TRP A 372 -18.27 -12.78 4.01
CA TRP A 372 -16.81 -12.73 4.20
C TRP A 372 -16.16 -14.12 4.33
N MET A 373 -16.90 -15.10 4.84
CA MET A 373 -16.40 -16.46 5.04
C MET A 373 -17.43 -17.49 4.56
N ASP A 374 -16.99 -18.52 3.84
CA ASP A 374 -17.79 -19.70 3.54
C ASP A 374 -17.68 -20.69 4.70
N ILE A 375 -18.65 -20.66 5.62
CA ILE A 375 -18.69 -21.49 6.84
C ILE A 375 -18.59 -22.99 6.51
N LYS A 376 -19.14 -23.45 5.38
CA LYS A 376 -19.07 -24.87 4.99
C LYS A 376 -17.65 -25.25 4.58
N LYS A 377 -16.99 -24.41 3.79
CA LYS A 377 -15.59 -24.62 3.43
C LYS A 377 -14.66 -24.46 4.63
N LEU A 378 -14.92 -23.48 5.50
CA LEU A 378 -14.17 -23.29 6.73
C LEU A 378 -14.23 -24.57 7.58
N HIS A 379 -15.43 -25.12 7.79
CA HIS A 379 -15.58 -26.39 8.48
C HIS A 379 -14.86 -27.55 7.78
N LYS A 380 -14.87 -27.60 6.44
CA LYS A 380 -14.14 -28.62 5.69
C LYS A 380 -12.61 -28.50 5.87
N CYS A 381 -12.06 -27.30 5.95
CA CYS A 381 -10.63 -27.05 6.10
C CYS A 381 -10.10 -27.36 7.51
N TYR A 382 -10.89 -27.05 8.55
CA TYR A 382 -10.42 -27.05 9.95
C TYR A 382 -11.14 -28.03 10.87
N GLY A 383 -12.27 -28.57 10.43
CA GLY A 383 -13.05 -29.55 11.18
C GLY A 383 -12.41 -30.92 11.19
N ASP A 384 -12.91 -31.79 12.06
CA ASP A 384 -12.50 -33.18 12.22
C ASP A 384 -13.15 -34.12 11.17
N GLY A 385 -13.77 -33.56 10.13
CA GLY A 385 -14.50 -34.33 9.11
C GLY A 385 -15.88 -34.82 9.56
N SER A 386 -16.34 -34.49 10.77
CA SER A 386 -17.72 -34.74 11.17
C SER A 386 -18.66 -33.82 10.38
N ALA A 387 -19.75 -34.36 9.81
CA ALA A 387 -20.65 -33.53 9.01
C ALA A 387 -21.34 -32.50 9.91
N CYS A 388 -20.99 -31.22 9.75
CA CYS A 388 -21.67 -30.15 10.47
C CYS A 388 -23.15 -30.09 10.05
N ALA A 389 -24.05 -30.54 10.94
CA ALA A 389 -25.47 -30.32 10.82
C ALA A 389 -25.77 -28.85 11.23
N ILE A 390 -25.43 -27.89 10.38
CA ILE A 390 -25.86 -26.50 10.57
C ILE A 390 -27.27 -26.38 9.98
N MET A 391 -28.27 -26.24 10.85
CA MET A 391 -29.63 -25.79 10.52
C MET A 391 -29.70 -24.27 10.45
#